data_AF-A0A3D4XQU6-F1
#
_entry.id   AF-A0A3D4XQU6-F1
#
_cell.length_a   1.000
_cell.length_b   1.000
_cell.length_c   1.000
_cell.angle_alpha   90.00
_cell.angle_beta   90.00
_cell.angle_gamma   90.00
#
_symmetry.space_group_name_H-M   'P 1'
#
loop_
_entity.id
_entity.type
_entity.pdbx_description
1 polymer ?
#
loop_
_entity_poly.entity_id
_entity_poly.type
_entity_poly.pdbx_seq_one_letter_code
_entity_poly.pdbx_strand_id
1 'polypeptide(L)' 'FSIGIELEGTETQNYTPAQYACLNRVIDALLNAYPRLSRQRMTGHSDIAPRRKTDPGETFDWTQIIP' A
#
# COMPACT_ATOMS: atom_id res chain seq x y z
N PHE A 1 -5.63 9.02 12.07
CA PHE A 1 -6.64 8.40 11.20
C PHE A 1 -5.96 7.95 9.91
N SER A 2 -6.49 6.93 9.25
CA SER A 2 -5.91 6.34 8.04
C SER A 2 -7.01 6.00 7.04
N ILE A 3 -6.62 5.75 5.78
CA ILE A 3 -7.44 5.10 4.77
C ILE A 3 -6.77 3.74 4.51
N GLY A 4 -7.50 2.65 4.70
CA GLY A 4 -7.02 1.31 4.39
C GLY A 4 -7.30 0.95 2.94
N ILE A 5 -6.32 0.35 2.26
CA ILE A 5 -6.48 -0.22 0.92
C ILE A 5 -6.06 -1.68 1.01
N GLU A 6 -6.95 -2.58 0.59
CA GLU A 6 -6.67 -4.01 0.52
C GLU A 6 -6.34 -4.40 -0.92
N LEU A 7 -5.27 -5.16 -1.09
CA LEU A 7 -4.95 -5.85 -2.35
C LEU A 7 -5.22 -7.34 -2.15
N GLU A 8 -6.06 -7.92 -2.98
CA GLU A 8 -6.31 -9.36 -2.94
C GLU A 8 -5.03 -10.14 -3.26
N GLY A 9 -4.62 -11.04 -2.37
CA GLY A 9 -3.39 -11.79 -2.53
C GLY A 9 -3.06 -12.60 -1.28
N THR A 10 -1.87 -13.17 -1.28
CA THR A 10 -1.28 -13.86 -0.14
C THR A 10 0.10 -13.27 0.13
N GLU A 11 0.62 -13.45 1.34
CA GLU A 11 1.95 -12.95 1.72
C GLU A 11 3.10 -13.67 1.01
N THR A 12 2.82 -14.76 0.29
CA THR A 12 3.82 -15.60 -0.37
C THR A 12 3.78 -15.50 -1.89
N GLN A 13 2.82 -14.78 -2.46
CA GLN A 13 2.70 -14.57 -3.90
C GLN A 13 2.91 -13.10 -4.24
N ASN A 14 3.56 -12.86 -5.38
CA ASN A 14 3.75 -11.51 -5.89
C ASN A 14 2.41 -10.93 -6.34
N TYR A 15 2.16 -9.67 -5.97
CA TYR A 15 1.05 -8.91 -6.52
C TYR A 15 1.24 -8.68 -8.03
N THR A 16 0.13 -8.63 -8.75
CA THR A 16 0.16 -8.48 -10.21
C THR A 16 0.55 -7.04 -10.62
N PRO A 17 1.16 -6.85 -11.81
CA PRO A 17 1.40 -5.52 -12.35
C PRO A 17 0.12 -4.67 -12.44
N ALA A 18 -1.03 -5.30 -12.72
CA ALA A 18 -2.31 -4.63 -12.79
C ALA A 18 -2.77 -4.08 -11.42
N GLN A 19 -2.49 -4.79 -10.32
CA GLN A 19 -2.78 -4.32 -8.97
C GLN A 19 -1.96 -3.08 -8.63
N TYR A 20 -0.65 -3.08 -8.91
CA TYR A 20 0.20 -1.91 -8.68
C TYR A 20 -0.23 -0.71 -9.52
N ALA A 21 -0.56 -0.92 -10.80
CA ALA A 21 -1.06 0.14 -11.66
C ALA A 21 -2.39 0.74 -11.14
N CYS A 22 -3.29 -0.11 -10.64
CA CYS A 22 -4.53 0.34 -10.01
C CYS A 22 -4.25 1.13 -8.72
N LEU A 23 -3.39 0.59 -7.85
CA LEU A 23 -3.03 1.19 -6.58
C LEU A 23 -2.42 2.58 -6.77
N ASN A 24 -1.49 2.75 -7.73
CA ASN A 24 -0.91 4.06 -8.03
C ASN A 24 -1.97 5.10 -8.40
N ARG A 25 -2.96 4.74 -9.26
CA ARG A 25 -4.06 5.64 -9.62
C ARG A 25 -4.91 6.03 -8.40
N VAL A 26 -5.17 5.09 -7.50
CA VAL A 26 -5.90 5.36 -6.26
C VAL A 26 -5.09 6.28 -5.34
N ILE A 27 -3.79 6.03 -5.17
CA ILE A 27 -2.89 6.88 -4.39
C ILE A 27 -2.90 8.32 -4.91
N ASP A 28 -2.75 8.52 -6.22
CA ASP A 28 -2.78 9.85 -6.83
C ASP A 28 -4.11 10.56 -6.61
N ALA A 29 -5.23 9.85 -6.76
CA ALA A 29 -6.55 10.40 -6.48
C ALA A 29 -6.71 10.81 -5.01
N LEU A 30 -6.22 10.00 -4.07
CA LEU A 30 -6.27 10.29 -2.64
C LEU A 30 -5.38 11.48 -2.25
N LEU A 31 -4.17 11.57 -2.81
CA LEU A 31 -3.27 12.71 -2.56
C LEU A 31 -3.88 14.03 -3.06
N ASN A 32 -4.58 13.99 -4.20
CA ASN A 32 -5.29 15.15 -4.73
C ASN A 32 -6.51 15.54 -3.88
N ALA A 33 -7.27 14.55 -3.39
CA ALA A 33 -8.47 14.79 -2.59
C ALA A 33 -8.16 15.22 -1.15
N TYR A 34 -7.02 14.79 -0.59
CA TYR A 34 -6.65 15.03 0.79
C TYR A 34 -5.26 15.66 0.90
N PRO A 35 -5.15 17.01 0.89
CA PRO A 35 -3.85 17.72 0.85
C PRO A 35 -2.89 17.47 2.01
N ARG A 36 -3.37 16.86 3.11
CA ARG A 36 -2.54 16.47 4.27
C ARG A 36 -1.95 15.06 4.15
N LEU A 37 -2.40 14.27 3.16
CA LEU A 37 -1.76 13.01 2.82
C LEU A 37 -0.47 13.27 2.04
N SER A 38 0.51 12.40 2.23
CA SER A 38 1.77 12.45 1.48
C SER A 38 2.30 11.03 1.29
N ARG A 39 3.08 10.83 0.23
CA ARG A 39 3.70 9.52 -0.08
C ARG A 39 4.62 9.03 1.04
N GLN A 40 5.24 9.94 1.80
CA GLN A 40 6.08 9.63 2.95
C GLN A 40 5.31 8.97 4.12
N ARG A 41 3.98 9.03 4.12
CA ARG A 41 3.12 8.49 5.18
C ARG A 41 2.42 7.19 4.77
N MET A 42 2.77 6.62 3.63
CA MET A 42 2.36 5.27 3.24
C MET A 42 3.08 4.26 4.13
N THR A 43 2.36 3.27 4.62
CA THR A 43 2.88 2.28 5.56
C THR A 43 2.08 0.98 5.42
N GLY A 44 2.72 -0.15 5.67
CA GLY A 44 2.06 -1.45 5.72
C GLY A 44 1.26 -1.64 7.02
N HIS A 45 0.37 -2.62 7.04
CA HIS A 45 -0.35 -2.98 8.26
C HIS A 45 0.60 -3.58 9.30
N SER A 46 1.62 -4.31 8.85
CA SER A 46 2.71 -4.87 9.65
C SER A 46 3.51 -3.80 10.39
N ASP A 47 3.76 -2.64 9.77
CA ASP A 47 4.49 -1.52 10.38
C ASP A 47 3.72 -0.88 11.54
N ILE A 48 2.41 -0.71 11.38
CA ILE A 48 1.55 -0.08 12.42
C ILE A 48 1.12 -1.07 13.50
N ALA A 49 1.19 -2.37 13.24
CA ALA A 49 0.75 -3.43 14.14
C ALA A 49 1.76 -4.59 14.21
N PRO A 50 3.02 -4.31 14.60
CA PRO A 50 4.08 -5.30 14.60
C PRO A 50 3.72 -6.49 15.49
N ARG A 51 4.07 -7.70 15.02
CA ARG A 51 3.77 -9.01 15.65
C ARG A 51 2.28 -9.43 15.67
N ARG A 52 1.36 -8.55 15.27
CA ARG A 52 -0.07 -8.89 15.14
C ARG A 52 -0.47 -9.09 13.68
N LYS A 53 0.18 -8.36 12.78
CA LYS A 53 -0.09 -8.32 11.35
C LYS A 53 1.19 -8.43 10.56
N THR A 54 1.06 -9.04 9.40
CA THR A 54 2.16 -9.41 8.51
C THR A 54 1.93 -8.86 7.10
N ASP A 55 0.68 -8.49 6.76
CA ASP A 55 0.31 -7.80 5.53
C ASP A 55 0.92 -6.37 5.44
N PRO A 56 1.33 -5.92 4.23
CA PRO A 56 1.11 -6.53 2.92
C PRO A 56 2.10 -7.67 2.57
N GLY A 57 3.00 -8.02 3.48
CA GLY A 57 3.97 -9.11 3.31
C GLY A 57 5.25 -8.69 2.57
N GLU A 58 6.25 -9.57 2.58
CA GLU A 58 7.54 -9.35 1.90
C GLU A 58 7.42 -9.34 0.38
N THR A 59 6.36 -9.93 -0.17
CA THR A 59 6.08 -9.94 -1.62
C THR A 59 5.50 -8.63 -2.15
N PHE A 60 5.16 -7.69 -1.25
CA PHE A 60 4.80 -6.34 -1.65
C PHE A 60 6.05 -5.51 -1.98
N ASP A 61 6.20 -5.19 -3.26
CA ASP A 61 7.29 -4.39 -3.77
C ASP A 61 6.95 -2.90 -3.65
N TRP A 62 7.43 -2.28 -2.57
CA TRP A 62 7.27 -0.86 -2.32
C TRP A 62 7.83 0.03 -3.43
N THR A 63 8.84 -0.43 -4.20
CA THR A 63 9.43 0.35 -5.29
C THR A 63 8.47 0.54 -6.47
N GLN A 64 7.38 -0.23 -6.54
CA GLN A 64 6.32 -0.06 -7.55
C GLN A 64 5.43 1.17 -7.29
N ILE A 65 5.42 1.73 -6.06
CA ILE A 65 4.52 2.82 -5.66
C ILE A 65 5.21 3.99 -4.94
N ILE A 66 6.45 3.80 -4.49
CA ILE A 66 7.27 4.87 -3.93
C ILE A 66 8.20 5.38 -5.05
N PRO A 67 8.23 6.70 -5.31
CA PRO A 67 9.14 7.29 -6.29
C PRO A 67 10.61 7.26 -5.87
#